data_AF-A0A3G8XEB0-F1
#
_entry.id   AF-A0A3G8XEB0-F1
#
_cell.length_a   1.000
_cell.length_b   1.000
_cell.length_c   1.000
_cell.angle_alpha   90.00
_cell.angle_beta   90.00
_cell.angle_gamma   90.00
#
_symmetry.space_group_name_H-M   'P 1'
#
loop_
_entity.id
_entity.type
_entity.pdbx_description
1 polymer ?
#
loop_
_entity_poly.entity_id
_entity_poly.type
_entity_poly.pdbx_seq_one_letter_code
_entity_poly.pdbx_strand_id
1 'polypeptide(L)'
;MAIIKKAKNINIQVANNYTSISKVSNEESGEVIIEATKNKLELSSQKRAILQGFGKDSEKEAADKKILIDKGVVKKGYWIKENGKTIIINRNGNRGYDWVSADSPSEQTMRQNGMSSYDIVNVNLTKSYTETYLKAELKTTLLSFSDIEDGFGENGRKLANHFFVGNGSPFAFIEGSNPSNEIKDSSRFKETFLEGLKSELKNRYLEKKYINESAAKIYQFSTNLPYYSPLEGMNPWVNEVATFVGGIQGCSASYKLYQYEISKEIEIEIDKVTFLDTFGAGWEDGGSGGVIKQWIPGLVAMFCLQHFKNVTDKSKYQPFTILIDIAL
;
A
#
# COMPACT_ATOMS: atom_id res chain seq x y z
N MET A 1 1.35 46.63 -24.17
CA MET A 1 0.15 47.47 -24.40
C MET A 1 -0.89 47.10 -23.36
N ALA A 2 -0.96 47.84 -22.26
CA ALA A 2 -1.96 47.64 -21.22
C ALA A 2 -2.95 48.81 -21.29
N ILE A 3 -4.22 48.49 -21.54
CA ILE A 3 -5.30 49.48 -21.59
C ILE A 3 -5.67 49.81 -20.14
N ILE A 4 -5.24 50.98 -19.67
CA ILE A 4 -5.68 51.55 -18.39
C ILE A 4 -6.99 52.30 -18.65
N LYS A 5 -8.13 51.72 -18.26
CA LYS A 5 -9.42 52.43 -18.26
C LYS A 5 -9.56 53.23 -16.97
N LYS A 6 -9.46 54.57 -17.07
CA LYS A 6 -9.87 55.49 -16.00
C LYS A 6 -11.38 55.35 -15.75
N ALA A 7 -11.77 54.91 -14.56
CA ALA A 7 -13.17 55.00 -14.13
C ALA A 7 -13.48 56.46 -13.78
N LYS A 8 -14.12 57.19 -14.69
CA LYS A 8 -14.77 58.47 -14.38
C LYS A 8 -16.14 58.15 -13.75
N ASN A 9 -16.46 58.80 -12.63
CA ASN A 9 -17.71 58.70 -11.86
C ASN A 9 -17.78 57.62 -10.77
N ILE A 10 -16.83 57.62 -9.81
CA ILE A 10 -17.05 56.95 -8.53
C ILE A 10 -17.89 57.91 -7.67
N ASN A 11 -19.16 57.54 -7.43
CA ASN A 11 -20.06 58.29 -6.55
C ASN A 11 -19.97 57.67 -5.15
N ILE A 12 -19.24 58.32 -4.23
CA ILE A 12 -19.12 57.86 -2.84
C ILE A 12 -20.16 58.63 -2.02
N GLN A 13 -21.26 57.98 -1.68
CA GLN A 13 -22.21 58.49 -0.69
C GLN A 13 -21.82 57.97 0.70
N VAL A 14 -21.31 58.88 1.54
CA VAL A 14 -21.08 58.60 2.96
C VAL A 14 -22.37 58.96 3.71
N ALA A 15 -23.11 57.95 4.17
CA ALA A 15 -24.25 58.15 5.04
C ALA A 15 -23.79 58.26 6.51
N ASN A 16 -24.31 59.26 7.21
CA ASN A 16 -24.01 59.68 8.58
C ASN A 16 -22.84 60.65 8.77
N ASN A 17 -23.11 61.67 9.58
CA ASN A 17 -22.35 62.90 9.81
C ASN A 17 -20.83 62.69 9.98
N TYR A 18 -20.07 62.94 8.93
CA TYR A 18 -18.65 63.24 9.05
C TYR A 18 -18.33 64.53 8.29
N THR A 19 -17.78 65.50 9.01
CA THR A 19 -17.28 66.75 8.44
C THR A 19 -15.98 66.44 7.70
N SER A 20 -16.02 66.38 6.37
CA SER A 20 -14.80 66.44 5.56
C SER A 20 -14.23 67.85 5.63
N ILE A 21 -13.02 67.99 6.18
CA ILE A 21 -12.21 69.20 5.99
C ILE A 21 -11.22 68.89 4.87
N SER A 22 -11.67 69.06 3.63
CA SER A 22 -10.76 69.38 2.54
C SER A 22 -11.46 70.34 1.59
N LYS A 23 -11.01 71.60 1.61
CA LYS A 23 -11.55 72.68 0.77
C LYS A 23 -10.97 72.67 -0.64
N VAL A 24 -10.07 71.76 -0.99
CA VAL A 24 -9.51 71.63 -2.35
C VAL A 24 -9.07 70.17 -2.58
N SER A 25 -9.64 69.48 -3.58
CA SER A 25 -9.07 68.23 -4.10
C SER A 25 -8.10 68.56 -5.23
N ASN A 26 -6.80 68.35 -5.03
CA ASN A 26 -5.86 68.36 -6.14
C ASN A 26 -5.91 67.01 -6.86
N GLU A 27 -6.17 67.04 -8.17
CA GLU A 27 -6.14 65.88 -9.08
C GLU A 27 -4.70 65.39 -9.32
N GLU A 28 -3.94 65.08 -8.28
CA GLU A 28 -2.64 64.40 -8.42
C GLU A 28 -2.39 63.42 -7.27
N SER A 29 -3.33 62.49 -7.07
CA SER A 29 -3.02 61.18 -6.51
C SER A 29 -4.21 60.28 -6.81
N GLY A 30 -3.95 59.09 -7.36
CA GLY A 30 -4.97 58.06 -7.59
C GLY A 30 -5.46 57.40 -6.30
N GLU A 31 -5.41 58.11 -5.18
CA GLU A 31 -5.59 57.60 -3.83
C GLU A 31 -6.56 58.48 -3.05
N VAL A 32 -7.58 57.85 -2.47
CA VAL A 32 -8.53 58.49 -1.57
C VAL A 32 -8.46 57.75 -0.24
N ILE A 33 -7.99 58.42 0.81
CA ILE A 33 -7.87 57.87 2.16
C ILE A 33 -9.14 58.21 2.94
N ILE A 34 -9.81 57.19 3.47
CA ILE A 34 -10.99 57.34 4.33
C ILE A 34 -10.68 56.68 5.68
N GLU A 35 -10.63 57.48 6.74
CA GLU A 35 -10.30 57.02 8.10
C GLU A 35 -11.49 57.22 9.04
N ALA A 36 -11.89 56.15 9.74
CA ALA A 36 -12.89 56.23 10.80
C ALA A 36 -12.19 56.36 12.16
N THR A 37 -12.26 57.55 12.75
CA THR A 37 -11.50 57.91 13.97
C THR A 37 -12.17 57.48 15.27
N LYS A 38 -13.44 57.05 15.23
CA LYS A 38 -14.24 56.76 16.43
C LYS A 38 -15.06 55.47 16.40
N ASN A 39 -15.33 54.90 15.23
CA ASN A 39 -16.17 53.71 15.04
C ASN A 39 -15.64 52.83 13.89
N LYS A 40 -16.22 51.65 13.68
CA LYS A 40 -15.90 50.79 12.52
C LYS A 40 -16.26 51.50 11.20
N LEU A 41 -15.35 51.43 10.22
CA LEU A 41 -15.59 51.88 8.86
C LEU A 41 -16.35 50.79 8.10
N GLU A 42 -17.56 51.09 7.63
CA GLU A 42 -18.35 50.19 6.79
C GLU A 42 -18.45 50.76 5.37
N LEU A 43 -18.08 49.94 4.38
CA LEU A 43 -18.15 50.29 2.96
C LEU A 43 -19.18 49.37 2.28
N SER A 44 -20.18 49.96 1.61
CA SER A 44 -21.13 49.21 0.79
C SER A 44 -20.96 49.57 -0.69
N SER A 45 -20.97 48.57 -1.57
CA SER A 45 -20.83 48.75 -3.01
C SER A 45 -21.78 47.82 -3.75
N GLN A 46 -22.44 48.34 -4.80
CA GLN A 46 -23.31 47.56 -5.69
C GLN A 46 -22.53 46.73 -6.72
N LYS A 47 -21.19 46.82 -6.74
CA LYS A 47 -20.29 46.01 -7.57
C LYS A 47 -19.18 45.39 -6.72
N ARG A 48 -18.63 44.25 -7.17
CA ARG A 48 -17.52 43.55 -6.49
C ARG A 48 -16.36 44.51 -6.22
N ALA A 49 -16.10 44.80 -4.96
CA ALA A 49 -14.97 45.61 -4.52
C ALA A 49 -13.78 44.69 -4.23
N ILE A 50 -12.60 45.01 -4.75
CA ILE A 50 -11.34 44.41 -4.32
C ILE A 50 -10.79 45.31 -3.23
N LEU A 51 -10.84 44.83 -1.99
CA LEU A 51 -10.36 45.55 -0.81
C LEU A 51 -8.92 45.13 -0.54
N GLN A 52 -7.96 46.00 -0.83
CA GLN A 52 -6.54 45.80 -0.57
C GLN A 52 -6.03 46.96 0.29
N GLY A 53 -5.25 46.67 1.35
CA GLY A 53 -4.61 47.71 2.17
C GLY A 53 -5.31 48.11 3.47
N PHE A 54 -6.21 47.29 4.03
CA PHE A 54 -6.59 47.46 5.45
C PHE A 54 -5.38 47.10 6.34
N GLY A 55 -4.61 48.12 6.73
CA GLY A 55 -3.36 47.97 7.44
C GLY A 55 -3.51 47.44 8.87
N LYS A 56 -2.62 46.54 9.25
CA LYS A 56 -1.46 46.79 10.12
C LYS A 56 -0.51 45.62 9.93
N ASP A 57 0.78 45.82 10.23
CA ASP A 57 1.80 44.78 10.29
C ASP A 57 1.38 43.65 11.24
N SER A 58 0.51 42.75 10.78
CA SER A 58 0.37 41.45 11.38
C SER A 58 1.69 40.78 11.10
N GLU A 59 2.44 40.48 12.17
CA GLU A 59 3.38 39.38 12.22
C GLU A 59 2.98 38.37 11.14
N LYS A 60 3.87 38.08 10.18
CA LYS A 60 3.65 36.94 9.28
C LYS A 60 3.16 35.83 10.20
N GLU A 61 1.89 35.40 10.06
CA GLU A 61 1.39 34.25 10.81
C GLU A 61 2.48 33.21 10.66
N ALA A 62 3.16 32.90 11.77
CA ALA A 62 4.31 32.03 11.71
C ALA A 62 3.79 30.75 11.05
N ALA A 63 4.32 30.41 9.88
CA ALA A 63 3.82 29.25 9.15
C ALA A 63 3.94 28.07 10.10
N ASP A 64 2.83 27.38 10.35
CA ASP A 64 2.79 26.31 11.34
C ASP A 64 3.77 25.20 10.92
N LYS A 65 4.90 25.14 11.61
CA LYS A 65 6.04 24.36 11.17
C LYS A 65 5.87 22.90 11.58
N LYS A 66 6.04 22.02 10.61
CA LYS A 66 6.04 20.56 10.80
C LYS A 66 7.35 20.10 11.43
N ILE A 67 7.30 19.55 12.66
CA ILE A 67 8.45 18.94 13.34
C ILE A 67 8.33 17.43 13.32
N LEU A 68 9.40 16.73 12.94
CA LEU A 68 9.49 15.27 13.11
C LEU A 68 9.70 14.94 14.58
N ILE A 69 8.77 14.20 15.18
CA ILE A 69 8.80 13.83 16.59
C ILE A 69 9.14 12.36 16.83
N ASP A 70 8.81 11.48 15.88
CA ASP A 70 9.17 10.05 15.95
C ASP A 70 9.27 9.45 14.54
N LYS A 71 10.01 8.36 14.42
CA LYS A 71 10.05 7.53 13.22
C LYS A 71 10.30 6.07 13.61
N GLY A 72 9.73 5.15 12.87
CA GLY A 72 9.93 3.74 13.16
C GLY A 72 9.29 2.83 12.15
N VAL A 73 9.24 1.55 12.51
CA VAL A 73 8.57 0.51 11.74
C VAL A 73 7.45 -0.07 12.59
N VAL A 74 6.31 -0.37 11.98
CA VAL A 74 5.22 -1.15 12.55
C VAL A 74 5.00 -2.39 11.69
N LYS A 75 4.38 -3.42 12.25
CA LYS A 75 4.14 -4.66 11.49
C LYS A 75 2.76 -5.25 11.75
N LYS A 76 2.31 -6.10 10.84
CA LYS A 76 1.15 -6.98 10.99
C LYS A 76 1.50 -8.35 10.46
N GLY A 77 1.05 -9.41 11.13
CA GLY A 77 1.44 -10.78 10.83
C GLY A 77 2.69 -11.21 11.58
N TYR A 78 3.05 -12.49 11.46
CA TYR A 78 4.16 -13.09 12.19
C TYR A 78 5.09 -13.80 11.21
N TRP A 79 6.39 -13.56 11.37
CA TRP A 79 7.42 -14.25 10.61
C TRP A 79 8.69 -14.33 11.44
N ILE A 80 9.53 -15.31 11.11
CA ILE A 80 10.83 -15.53 11.71
C ILE A 80 11.92 -15.52 10.65
N LYS A 81 13.17 -15.37 11.10
CA LYS A 81 14.36 -15.59 10.29
C LYS A 81 15.00 -16.91 10.69
N GLU A 82 15.12 -17.83 9.73
CA GLU A 82 15.73 -19.14 9.94
C GLU A 82 16.69 -19.41 8.78
N ASN A 83 17.97 -19.62 9.08
CA ASN A 83 19.00 -19.91 8.06
C ASN A 83 19.01 -18.90 6.88
N GLY A 84 18.84 -17.60 7.18
CA GLY A 84 18.78 -16.54 6.18
C GLY A 84 17.44 -16.39 5.44
N LYS A 85 16.47 -17.28 5.67
CA LYS A 85 15.14 -17.25 5.05
C LYS A 85 14.15 -16.48 5.90
N THR A 86 13.20 -15.81 5.26
CA THR A 86 11.97 -15.33 5.91
C THR A 86 10.98 -16.48 5.89
N ILE A 87 10.39 -16.81 7.04
CA ILE A 87 9.34 -17.84 7.14
C ILE A 87 8.13 -17.22 7.82
N ILE A 88 7.00 -17.20 7.12
CA ILE A 88 5.73 -16.74 7.69
C ILE A 88 5.19 -17.82 8.63
N ILE A 89 4.75 -17.38 9.81
CA ILE A 89 4.20 -18.23 10.86
C ILE A 89 2.86 -17.66 11.35
N ASN A 90 2.05 -18.50 11.97
CA ASN A 90 0.85 -18.05 12.66
C ASN A 90 1.19 -17.56 14.09
N ARG A 91 0.17 -17.13 14.82
CA ARG A 91 0.29 -16.65 16.22
C ARG A 91 0.86 -17.69 17.19
N ASN A 92 0.75 -18.97 16.86
CA ASN A 92 1.25 -20.08 17.67
C ASN A 92 2.67 -20.51 17.27
N GLY A 93 3.28 -19.86 16.28
CA GLY A 93 4.61 -20.23 15.78
C GLY A 93 4.61 -21.33 14.71
N ASN A 94 3.45 -21.82 14.27
CA ASN A 94 3.38 -22.82 13.20
C ASN A 94 3.58 -22.14 11.85
N ARG A 95 4.32 -22.80 10.95
CA ARG A 95 4.57 -22.31 9.58
C ARG A 95 3.25 -22.23 8.79
N GLY A 96 3.22 -21.33 7.80
CA GLY A 96 2.11 -21.24 6.84
C GLY A 96 1.83 -22.58 6.15
N TYR A 97 0.58 -22.81 5.73
CA TYR A 97 0.15 -24.08 5.14
C TYR A 97 0.82 -24.37 3.78
N ASP A 98 1.07 -23.35 2.99
CA ASP A 98 1.90 -23.41 1.77
C ASP A 98 3.38 -23.78 2.00
N TRP A 99 3.84 -23.91 3.26
CA TRP A 99 5.26 -24.12 3.60
C TRP A 99 5.69 -25.61 3.65
N VAL A 100 4.83 -26.54 3.25
CA VAL A 100 5.10 -27.99 3.33
C VAL A 100 5.85 -28.47 2.08
N SER A 101 6.91 -29.27 2.20
CA SER A 101 7.64 -29.82 1.04
C SER A 101 8.33 -31.15 1.34
N ALA A 102 8.65 -31.91 0.29
CA ALA A 102 9.37 -33.19 0.34
C ALA A 102 8.79 -34.22 1.35
N ASP A 103 7.47 -34.24 1.50
CA ASP A 103 6.72 -35.02 2.49
C ASP A 103 5.98 -36.24 1.88
N SER A 104 5.84 -36.31 0.55
CA SER A 104 5.22 -37.44 -0.18
C SER A 104 3.90 -37.92 0.44
N PRO A 105 2.86 -37.07 0.48
CA PRO A 105 1.62 -37.39 1.15
C PRO A 105 0.94 -38.62 0.56
N SER A 106 0.37 -39.45 1.43
CA SER A 106 -0.52 -40.53 1.00
C SER A 106 -1.85 -39.98 0.48
N GLU A 107 -2.61 -40.76 -0.28
CA GLU A 107 -3.98 -40.37 -0.66
C GLU A 107 -4.87 -40.11 0.55
N GLN A 108 -4.70 -40.88 1.62
CA GLN A 108 -5.43 -40.67 2.86
C GLN A 108 -5.12 -39.30 3.45
N THR A 109 -3.83 -38.91 3.48
CA THR A 109 -3.39 -37.59 3.93
C THR A 109 -3.97 -36.47 3.06
N MET A 110 -3.95 -36.64 1.73
CA MET A 110 -4.55 -35.67 0.79
C MET A 110 -6.05 -35.49 1.04
N ARG A 111 -6.80 -36.59 1.26
CA ARG A 111 -8.26 -36.54 1.58
C ARG A 111 -8.53 -35.89 2.93
N GLN A 112 -7.75 -36.22 3.96
CA GLN A 112 -7.89 -35.64 5.29
C GLN A 112 -7.68 -34.13 5.28
N ASN A 113 -6.83 -33.65 4.37
CA ASN A 113 -6.60 -32.23 4.13
C ASN A 113 -7.48 -31.67 3.01
N GLY A 114 -8.63 -32.28 2.71
CA GLY A 114 -9.70 -31.65 1.92
C GLY A 114 -9.62 -31.81 0.41
N MET A 115 -8.64 -32.54 -0.14
CA MET A 115 -8.61 -32.82 -1.57
C MET A 115 -9.72 -33.79 -2.00
N SER A 116 -10.42 -33.47 -3.08
CA SER A 116 -11.44 -34.35 -3.65
C SER A 116 -10.82 -35.58 -4.33
N SER A 117 -11.63 -36.60 -4.61
CA SER A 117 -11.18 -37.75 -5.42
C SER A 117 -10.63 -37.32 -6.79
N TYR A 118 -11.22 -36.30 -7.41
CA TYR A 118 -10.76 -35.77 -8.69
C TYR A 118 -9.37 -35.14 -8.58
N ASP A 119 -9.11 -34.40 -7.51
CA ASP A 119 -7.81 -33.75 -7.28
C ASP A 119 -6.69 -34.75 -7.06
N ILE A 120 -7.01 -35.81 -6.31
CA ILE A 120 -6.07 -36.90 -6.05
C ILE A 120 -5.76 -37.65 -7.35
N VAL A 121 -6.75 -37.89 -8.21
CA VAL A 121 -6.51 -38.48 -9.54
C VAL A 121 -5.58 -37.58 -10.36
N ASN A 122 -5.81 -36.27 -10.38
CA ASN A 122 -4.96 -35.33 -11.10
C ASN A 122 -3.54 -35.29 -10.54
N VAL A 123 -3.35 -35.27 -9.22
CA VAL A 123 -2.02 -35.33 -8.61
C VAL A 123 -1.33 -36.66 -8.93
N ASN A 124 -2.06 -37.77 -8.83
CA ASN A 124 -1.50 -39.10 -9.13
C ASN A 124 -1.06 -39.24 -10.60
N LEU A 125 -1.83 -38.67 -11.53
CA LEU A 125 -1.45 -38.60 -12.93
C LEU A 125 -0.25 -37.67 -13.13
N THR A 126 -0.33 -36.45 -12.62
CA THR A 126 0.68 -35.39 -12.83
C THR A 126 2.02 -35.74 -12.20
N LYS A 127 2.04 -36.34 -11.01
CA LYS A 127 3.27 -36.78 -10.34
C LYS A 127 4.03 -37.86 -11.12
N SER A 128 3.38 -38.56 -12.06
CA SER A 128 4.04 -39.53 -12.94
C SER A 128 4.86 -38.86 -14.05
N TYR A 129 4.58 -37.59 -14.38
CA TYR A 129 5.29 -36.85 -15.42
C TYR A 129 6.75 -36.56 -15.04
N THR A 130 7.56 -36.28 -16.07
CA THR A 130 8.97 -35.94 -15.88
C THR A 130 9.10 -34.58 -15.21
N GLU A 131 10.19 -34.38 -14.46
CA GLU A 131 10.47 -33.09 -13.82
C GLU A 131 10.54 -31.94 -14.84
N THR A 132 11.11 -32.19 -16.03
CA THR A 132 11.16 -31.23 -17.13
C THR A 132 9.76 -30.79 -17.59
N TYR A 133 8.83 -31.74 -17.69
CA TYR A 133 7.45 -31.42 -18.09
C TYR A 133 6.76 -30.56 -17.03
N LEU A 134 6.86 -30.94 -15.74
CA LEU A 134 6.26 -30.19 -14.64
C LEU A 134 6.80 -28.76 -14.55
N LYS A 135 8.10 -28.57 -14.75
CA LYS A 135 8.73 -27.25 -14.82
C LYS A 135 8.18 -26.42 -15.98
N ALA A 136 8.02 -27.03 -17.15
CA ALA A 136 7.47 -26.34 -18.32
C ALA A 136 6.01 -25.93 -18.10
N GLU A 137 5.20 -26.80 -17.50
CA GLU A 137 3.81 -26.53 -17.17
C GLU A 137 3.68 -25.36 -16.19
N LEU A 138 4.36 -25.43 -15.02
CA LEU A 138 4.33 -24.33 -14.04
C LEU A 138 4.79 -23.00 -14.65
N LYS A 139 5.90 -23.02 -15.38
CA LYS A 139 6.45 -21.81 -16.01
C LYS A 139 5.50 -21.22 -17.04
N THR A 140 4.84 -22.05 -17.83
CA THR A 140 3.86 -21.60 -18.84
C THR A 140 2.63 -21.01 -18.17
N THR A 141 2.14 -21.63 -17.11
CA THR A 141 1.00 -21.11 -16.33
C THR A 141 1.32 -19.76 -15.71
N LEU A 142 2.45 -19.62 -15.01
CA LEU A 142 2.83 -18.33 -14.40
C LEU A 142 3.05 -17.25 -15.46
N LEU A 143 3.68 -17.59 -16.60
CA LEU A 143 3.80 -16.66 -17.73
C LEU A 143 2.43 -16.23 -18.27
N SER A 144 1.47 -17.15 -18.38
CA SER A 144 0.13 -16.83 -18.90
C SER A 144 -0.72 -15.97 -17.97
N PHE A 145 -0.38 -15.93 -16.68
CA PHE A 145 -1.05 -15.11 -15.67
C PHE A 145 -0.27 -13.84 -15.30
N SER A 146 0.87 -13.61 -15.94
CA SER A 146 1.63 -12.38 -15.84
C SER A 146 1.14 -11.39 -16.91
N ASP A 147 1.30 -10.10 -16.63
CA ASP A 147 0.91 -9.07 -17.59
C ASP A 147 1.80 -9.17 -18.85
N ILE A 148 1.26 -8.87 -20.03
CA ILE A 148 2.07 -8.76 -21.26
C ILE A 148 2.88 -7.46 -21.26
N GLU A 149 2.42 -6.41 -20.57
CA GLU A 149 3.09 -5.11 -20.48
C GLU A 149 4.39 -5.16 -19.66
N ASP A 150 4.61 -6.22 -18.86
CA ASP A 150 5.82 -6.43 -18.07
C ASP A 150 7.02 -6.98 -18.87
N GLY A 151 6.92 -7.08 -20.21
CA GLY A 151 7.90 -7.78 -21.04
C GLY A 151 7.49 -9.22 -21.38
N PHE A 152 6.19 -9.44 -21.63
CA PHE A 152 5.61 -10.74 -21.98
C PHE A 152 5.78 -11.80 -20.88
N GLY A 153 5.30 -11.51 -19.67
CA GLY A 153 5.32 -12.38 -18.51
C GLY A 153 6.69 -12.53 -17.86
N GLU A 154 7.47 -11.46 -17.80
CA GLU A 154 8.80 -11.44 -17.20
C GLU A 154 8.77 -11.81 -15.71
N ASN A 155 7.82 -11.27 -14.95
CA ASN A 155 7.66 -11.52 -13.53
C ASN A 155 7.32 -12.99 -13.23
N GLY A 156 6.35 -13.57 -13.95
CA GLY A 156 6.02 -14.99 -13.82
C GLY A 156 7.18 -15.90 -14.20
N ARG A 157 7.96 -15.55 -15.24
CA ARG A 157 9.18 -16.31 -15.58
C ARG A 157 10.23 -16.24 -14.47
N LYS A 158 10.48 -15.06 -13.90
CA LYS A 158 11.43 -14.87 -12.79
C LYS A 158 11.00 -15.65 -11.56
N LEU A 159 9.72 -15.57 -11.20
CA LEU A 159 9.15 -16.28 -10.07
C LEU A 159 9.23 -17.81 -10.25
N ALA A 160 8.86 -18.32 -11.43
CA ALA A 160 9.00 -19.74 -11.77
C ALA A 160 10.46 -20.22 -11.68
N ASN A 161 11.38 -19.48 -12.29
CA ASN A 161 12.81 -19.82 -12.23
C ASN A 161 13.32 -19.79 -10.78
N HIS A 162 12.89 -18.82 -9.99
CA HIS A 162 13.24 -18.73 -8.57
C HIS A 162 12.71 -19.91 -7.76
N PHE A 163 11.49 -20.40 -8.03
CA PHE A 163 11.01 -21.63 -7.43
C PHE A 163 11.88 -22.85 -7.79
N PHE A 164 12.42 -22.90 -9.01
CA PHE A 164 13.25 -24.03 -9.46
C PHE A 164 14.64 -24.06 -8.84
N VAL A 165 15.26 -22.92 -8.57
CA VAL A 165 16.68 -22.85 -8.15
C VAL A 165 16.96 -21.99 -6.92
N GLY A 166 15.96 -21.27 -6.40
CA GLY A 166 16.10 -20.33 -5.29
C GLY A 166 16.17 -20.99 -3.90
N ASN A 167 15.93 -22.31 -3.83
CA ASN A 167 16.10 -23.13 -2.63
C ASN A 167 15.36 -22.58 -1.39
N GLY A 168 14.15 -22.06 -1.58
CA GLY A 168 13.32 -21.50 -0.50
C GLY A 168 13.76 -20.11 -0.02
N SER A 169 14.73 -19.47 -0.70
CA SER A 169 15.12 -18.08 -0.39
C SER A 169 13.98 -17.13 -0.73
N PRO A 170 13.79 -16.01 -0.01
CA PRO A 170 12.76 -15.04 -0.34
C PRO A 170 12.91 -14.51 -1.77
N PHE A 171 11.78 -14.23 -2.42
CA PHE A 171 11.73 -13.55 -3.71
C PHE A 171 11.18 -12.15 -3.49
N ALA A 172 11.81 -11.13 -4.08
CA ALA A 172 11.37 -9.74 -3.92
C ALA A 172 10.92 -9.16 -5.25
N PHE A 173 9.66 -8.71 -5.28
CA PHE A 173 9.20 -7.69 -6.21
C PHE A 173 9.69 -6.35 -5.68
N ILE A 174 10.77 -5.87 -6.27
CA ILE A 174 11.41 -4.61 -5.87
C ILE A 174 10.53 -3.41 -6.23
N GLU A 175 10.82 -2.28 -5.59
CA GLU A 175 10.20 -0.99 -5.92
C GLU A 175 10.26 -0.71 -7.43
N GLY A 176 9.13 -0.28 -7.99
CA GLY A 176 8.98 0.01 -9.41
C GLY A 176 8.66 -1.21 -10.29
N SER A 177 8.67 -2.43 -9.74
CA SER A 177 8.12 -3.60 -10.44
C SER A 177 6.61 -3.45 -10.65
N ASN A 178 6.07 -4.15 -11.66
CA ASN A 178 4.65 -4.06 -11.97
C ASN A 178 3.75 -4.44 -10.78
N PRO A 179 3.97 -5.56 -10.05
CA PRO A 179 3.17 -5.87 -8.85
C PRO A 179 3.25 -4.80 -7.77
N SER A 180 4.43 -4.19 -7.57
CA SER A 180 4.57 -3.08 -6.62
C SER A 180 3.76 -1.85 -7.03
N ASN A 181 3.77 -1.50 -8.32
CA ASN A 181 3.04 -0.36 -8.86
C ASN A 181 1.53 -0.60 -8.84
N GLU A 182 1.06 -1.79 -9.22
CA GLU A 182 -0.36 -2.14 -9.17
C GLU A 182 -0.93 -2.01 -7.76
N ILE A 183 -0.22 -2.53 -6.74
CA ILE A 183 -0.64 -2.31 -5.35
C ILE A 183 -0.63 -0.82 -5.03
N LYS A 184 0.49 -0.13 -5.28
CA LYS A 184 0.66 1.30 -4.98
C LYS A 184 -0.45 2.14 -5.59
N ASP A 185 -0.88 1.79 -6.81
CA ASP A 185 -1.85 2.56 -7.57
C ASP A 185 -3.30 2.18 -7.33
N SER A 186 -3.55 1.07 -6.63
CA SER A 186 -4.90 0.65 -6.26
C SER A 186 -5.56 1.55 -5.22
N SER A 187 -6.88 1.74 -5.34
CA SER A 187 -7.69 2.44 -4.33
C SER A 187 -7.73 1.68 -2.99
N ARG A 188 -7.70 0.34 -3.02
CA ARG A 188 -7.63 -0.49 -1.81
C ARG A 188 -6.38 -0.18 -0.98
N PHE A 189 -5.26 0.07 -1.63
CA PHE A 189 -4.05 0.49 -0.95
C PHE A 189 -4.12 1.95 -0.53
N LYS A 190 -4.41 2.88 -1.45
CA LYS A 190 -4.36 4.33 -1.20
C LYS A 190 -5.44 4.81 -0.24
N GLU A 191 -6.69 4.45 -0.49
CA GLU A 191 -7.86 5.01 0.21
C GLU A 191 -8.27 4.19 1.43
N THR A 192 -7.95 2.88 1.45
CA THR A 192 -8.34 1.99 2.57
C THR A 192 -7.17 1.67 3.48
N PHE A 193 -6.12 1.01 2.96
CA PHE A 193 -5.01 0.56 3.80
C PHE A 193 -4.16 1.72 4.34
N LEU A 194 -3.70 2.64 3.49
CA LEU A 194 -2.83 3.74 3.93
C LEU A 194 -3.55 4.70 4.87
N GLU A 195 -4.75 5.15 4.53
CA GLU A 195 -5.52 6.05 5.39
C GLU A 195 -5.95 5.38 6.70
N GLY A 196 -6.31 4.10 6.66
CA GLY A 196 -6.57 3.29 7.84
C GLY A 196 -5.35 3.21 8.76
N LEU A 197 -4.18 2.90 8.20
CA LEU A 197 -2.94 2.77 8.94
C LEU A 197 -2.52 4.11 9.56
N LYS A 198 -2.53 5.20 8.78
CA LYS A 198 -2.23 6.55 9.29
C LYS A 198 -3.15 6.92 10.46
N SER A 199 -4.45 6.67 10.31
CA SER A 199 -5.44 6.95 11.36
C SER A 199 -5.19 6.13 12.61
N GLU A 200 -4.91 4.84 12.48
CA GLU A 200 -4.59 3.95 13.60
C GLU A 200 -3.34 4.41 14.35
N LEU A 201 -2.25 4.72 13.62
CA LEU A 201 -0.99 5.17 14.23
C LEU A 201 -1.15 6.54 14.92
N LYS A 202 -1.92 7.45 14.32
CA LYS A 202 -2.26 8.75 14.94
C LYS A 202 -3.02 8.54 16.25
N ASN A 203 -4.07 7.71 16.25
CA ASN A 203 -4.85 7.42 17.45
C ASN A 203 -3.99 6.75 18.54
N ARG A 204 -3.17 5.78 18.14
CA ARG A 204 -2.23 5.11 19.05
C ARG A 204 -1.30 6.11 19.73
N TYR A 205 -0.71 7.03 18.98
CA TYR A 205 0.14 8.07 19.54
C TYR A 205 -0.64 9.02 20.47
N LEU A 206 -1.83 9.46 20.07
CA LEU A 206 -2.64 10.37 20.88
C LEU A 206 -2.99 9.76 22.25
N GLU A 207 -3.31 8.46 22.29
CA GLU A 207 -3.64 7.72 23.51
C GLU A 207 -2.42 7.42 24.39
N LYS A 208 -1.29 7.05 23.78
CA LYS A 208 -0.17 6.42 24.51
C LYS A 208 1.08 7.26 24.58
N LYS A 209 1.15 8.31 23.75
CA LYS A 209 2.31 9.19 23.53
C LYS A 209 3.52 8.48 22.92
N TYR A 210 3.30 7.32 22.32
CA TYR A 210 4.27 6.59 21.52
C TYR A 210 3.54 5.65 20.55
N ILE A 211 4.12 5.37 19.40
CA ILE A 211 3.66 4.30 18.51
C ILE A 211 4.31 2.99 18.93
N ASN A 212 5.64 2.94 18.85
CA ASN A 212 6.44 1.84 19.38
C ASN A 212 6.88 2.18 20.82
N GLU A 213 6.67 1.26 21.75
CA GLU A 213 7.07 1.49 23.16
C GLU A 213 8.60 1.55 23.29
N SER A 214 9.31 0.82 22.43
CA SER A 214 10.76 0.84 22.28
C SER A 214 11.15 0.21 20.95
N ALA A 215 12.42 0.29 20.57
CA ALA A 215 12.95 -0.40 19.39
C ALA A 215 12.73 -1.93 19.43
N ALA A 216 12.64 -2.53 20.63
CA ALA A 216 12.38 -3.97 20.81
C ALA A 216 10.89 -4.34 20.77
N LYS A 217 9.99 -3.36 20.96
CA LYS A 217 8.54 -3.57 21.05
C LYS A 217 7.84 -2.89 19.87
N ILE A 218 7.96 -3.52 18.71
CA ILE A 218 7.32 -3.10 17.46
C ILE A 218 5.80 -3.29 17.55
N TYR A 219 5.06 -2.20 17.33
CA TYR A 219 3.60 -2.20 17.37
C TYR A 219 3.00 -3.14 16.32
N GLN A 220 2.01 -3.94 16.74
CA GLN A 220 1.19 -4.79 15.88
C GLN A 220 -0.07 -4.04 15.48
N PHE A 221 -0.11 -3.50 14.27
CA PHE A 221 -1.29 -2.78 13.80
C PHE A 221 -2.42 -3.73 13.40
N SER A 222 -3.64 -3.22 13.41
CA SER A 222 -4.89 -3.96 13.20
C SER A 222 -5.53 -3.67 11.85
N THR A 223 -5.22 -2.52 11.22
CA THR A 223 -5.65 -2.12 9.87
C THR A 223 -5.61 -3.28 8.88
N ASN A 224 -6.70 -3.47 8.14
CA ASN A 224 -6.84 -4.58 7.20
C ASN A 224 -5.84 -4.47 6.05
N LEU A 225 -5.20 -5.59 5.72
CA LEU A 225 -4.29 -5.66 4.58
C LEU A 225 -5.11 -5.66 3.29
N PRO A 226 -4.59 -5.10 2.19
CA PRO A 226 -5.21 -5.24 0.88
C PRO A 226 -5.42 -6.72 0.54
N TYR A 227 -6.59 -7.04 -0.02
CA TYR A 227 -6.93 -8.38 -0.48
C TYR A 227 -7.05 -8.40 -2.00
N TYR A 228 -6.41 -9.39 -2.59
CA TYR A 228 -6.42 -9.69 -4.02
C TYR A 228 -6.98 -11.10 -4.16
N SER A 229 -8.14 -11.20 -4.78
CA SER A 229 -8.80 -12.49 -4.92
C SER A 229 -8.16 -13.30 -6.06
N PRO A 230 -8.19 -14.64 -5.99
CA PRO A 230 -7.73 -15.49 -7.08
C PRO A 230 -8.45 -15.23 -8.41
N LEU A 231 -9.72 -14.80 -8.35
CA LEU A 231 -10.50 -14.43 -9.53
C LEU A 231 -9.92 -13.20 -10.25
N GLU A 232 -9.31 -12.27 -9.51
CA GLU A 232 -8.65 -11.10 -10.10
C GLU A 232 -7.34 -11.49 -10.80
N GLY A 233 -6.64 -12.52 -10.32
CA GLY A 233 -5.45 -13.09 -10.97
C GLY A 233 -5.77 -13.91 -12.23
N MET A 234 -7.05 -14.25 -12.48
CA MET A 234 -7.44 -14.93 -13.72
C MET A 234 -7.46 -14.01 -14.94
N ASN A 235 -7.42 -12.68 -14.74
CA ASN A 235 -7.29 -11.72 -15.81
C ASN A 235 -5.91 -11.03 -15.74
N PRO A 236 -4.90 -11.55 -16.47
CA PRO A 236 -3.53 -11.02 -16.42
C PRO A 236 -3.43 -9.56 -16.86
N TRP A 237 -4.44 -9.03 -17.56
CA TRP A 237 -4.48 -7.65 -18.05
C TRP A 237 -4.94 -6.62 -17.00
N VAL A 238 -5.30 -7.06 -15.79
CA VAL A 238 -5.98 -6.19 -14.81
C VAL A 238 -5.31 -6.16 -13.45
N ASN A 239 -4.71 -7.26 -12.97
CA ASN A 239 -3.99 -7.31 -11.68
C ASN A 239 -3.01 -8.48 -11.63
N GLU A 240 -1.80 -8.31 -12.17
CA GLU A 240 -0.73 -9.31 -12.09
C GLU A 240 -0.39 -9.69 -10.64
N VAL A 241 -0.45 -8.74 -9.70
CA VAL A 241 -0.19 -9.02 -8.27
C VAL A 241 -1.09 -10.12 -7.72
N ALA A 242 -2.34 -10.19 -8.18
CA ALA A 242 -3.32 -11.18 -7.71
C ALA A 242 -2.96 -12.61 -8.16
N THR A 243 -2.09 -12.76 -9.17
CA THR A 243 -1.55 -14.04 -9.62
C THR A 243 -0.47 -14.57 -8.67
N PHE A 244 0.34 -13.68 -8.10
CA PHE A 244 1.49 -14.08 -7.26
C PHE A 244 1.17 -14.08 -5.78
N VAL A 245 0.05 -13.47 -5.38
CA VAL A 245 -0.31 -13.18 -4.00
C VAL A 245 -1.80 -13.49 -3.82
N GLY A 246 -2.09 -14.65 -3.21
CA GLY A 246 -3.46 -15.11 -2.96
C GLY A 246 -4.09 -14.49 -1.69
N GLY A 247 -3.27 -13.89 -0.83
CA GLY A 247 -3.74 -13.14 0.33
C GLY A 247 -2.61 -12.74 1.26
N ILE A 248 -2.25 -11.46 1.26
CA ILE A 248 -1.14 -10.92 2.04
C ILE A 248 -1.22 -11.35 3.51
N GLN A 249 -0.21 -12.09 3.97
CA GLN A 249 -0.14 -12.66 5.31
C GLN A 249 0.65 -11.78 6.29
N GLY A 250 1.50 -10.90 5.77
CA GLY A 250 2.34 -10.01 6.56
C GLY A 250 2.55 -8.63 5.94
N CYS A 251 2.85 -7.66 6.78
CA CYS A 251 3.19 -6.31 6.36
C CYS A 251 4.17 -5.68 7.34
N SER A 252 5.16 -4.97 6.80
CA SER A 252 6.05 -4.07 7.53
C SER A 252 5.91 -2.68 6.92
N ALA A 253 5.60 -1.67 7.73
CA ALA A 253 5.45 -0.29 7.27
C ALA A 253 6.34 0.65 8.07
N SER A 254 7.11 1.48 7.37
CA SER A 254 7.90 2.55 7.96
C SER A 254 7.05 3.82 8.06
N TYR A 255 7.16 4.52 9.18
CA TYR A 255 6.40 5.74 9.44
C TYR A 255 7.30 6.88 9.93
N LYS A 256 6.82 8.09 9.68
CA LYS A 256 7.28 9.33 10.29
C LYS A 256 6.09 10.02 10.94
N LEU A 257 6.24 10.34 12.21
CA LEU A 257 5.26 11.04 13.02
C LEU A 257 5.71 12.49 13.15
N TYR A 258 4.84 13.41 12.78
CA TYR A 258 5.07 14.83 12.89
C TYR A 258 4.08 15.50 13.81
N GLN A 259 4.53 16.60 14.41
CA GLN A 259 3.69 17.51 15.14
C GLN A 259 3.91 18.93 14.64
N TYR A 260 2.81 19.63 14.40
CA TYR A 260 2.81 21.03 14.01
C TYR A 260 3.05 21.93 15.24
N GLU A 261 3.95 22.91 15.11
CA GLU A 261 4.41 23.77 16.22
C GLU A 261 3.27 24.57 16.87
N ILE A 262 2.34 25.09 16.09
CA ILE A 262 1.29 26.03 16.51
C ILE A 262 -0.01 25.29 16.77
N SER A 263 -0.57 24.61 15.77
CA SER A 263 -1.84 23.87 15.89
C SER A 263 -1.74 22.66 16.82
N LYS A 264 -0.51 22.17 17.06
CA LYS A 264 -0.24 20.89 17.74
C LYS A 264 -0.89 19.70 17.03
N GLU A 265 -1.27 19.86 15.76
CA GLU A 265 -1.80 18.77 14.95
C GLU A 265 -0.75 17.66 14.80
N ILE A 266 -1.23 16.42 14.82
CA ILE A 266 -0.42 15.23 14.58
C ILE A 266 -0.66 14.72 13.15
N GLU A 267 0.42 14.45 12.45
CA GLU A 267 0.41 13.90 11.10
C GLU A 267 1.29 12.64 11.04
N ILE A 268 0.81 11.62 10.33
CA ILE A 268 1.54 10.39 10.05
C ILE A 268 1.83 10.34 8.55
N GLU A 269 3.10 10.22 8.20
CA GLU A 269 3.54 9.81 6.87
C GLU A 269 3.97 8.35 6.90
N ILE A 270 3.59 7.60 5.88
CA ILE A 270 4.12 6.26 5.59
C ILE A 270 5.03 6.42 4.38
N ASP A 271 6.30 6.02 4.48
CA ASP A 271 7.30 6.21 3.41
C ASP A 271 7.68 4.90 2.71
N LYS A 272 7.63 3.77 3.42
CA LYS A 272 7.84 2.44 2.83
C LYS A 272 6.87 1.41 3.39
N VAL A 273 6.35 0.56 2.51
CA VAL A 273 5.58 -0.63 2.85
C VAL A 273 6.21 -1.85 2.18
N THR A 274 6.40 -2.93 2.95
CA THR A 274 6.76 -4.25 2.42
C THR A 274 5.65 -5.22 2.79
N PHE A 275 4.96 -5.75 1.78
CA PHE A 275 4.00 -6.84 1.97
C PHE A 275 4.70 -8.19 1.87
N LEU A 276 4.18 -9.16 2.61
CA LEU A 276 4.70 -10.52 2.68
C LEU A 276 3.57 -11.51 2.43
N ASP A 277 3.84 -12.49 1.59
CA ASP A 277 2.98 -13.65 1.39
C ASP A 277 3.83 -14.91 1.20
N THR A 278 3.21 -16.08 1.29
CA THR A 278 3.87 -17.35 1.01
C THR A 278 3.63 -17.73 -0.45
N PHE A 279 4.66 -18.25 -1.10
CA PHE A 279 4.55 -18.87 -2.41
C PHE A 279 4.93 -20.35 -2.33
N GLY A 280 3.99 -21.18 -2.72
CA GLY A 280 4.03 -22.63 -2.65
C GLY A 280 2.64 -23.18 -2.99
N ALA A 281 2.54 -24.51 -3.14
CA ALA A 281 1.23 -25.14 -3.29
C ALA A 281 0.89 -25.89 -2.00
N GLY A 282 -0.14 -25.44 -1.31
CA GLY A 282 -0.61 -26.02 -0.05
C GLY A 282 -1.81 -26.95 -0.23
N TRP A 283 -2.40 -27.35 0.90
CA TRP A 283 -3.62 -28.18 0.91
C TRP A 283 -4.88 -27.35 0.64
N GLU A 284 -4.87 -26.11 1.11
CA GLU A 284 -5.91 -25.10 0.99
C GLU A 284 -6.24 -24.78 -0.47
N ASP A 285 -5.24 -24.82 -1.36
CA ASP A 285 -5.44 -24.61 -2.80
C ASP A 285 -6.39 -25.65 -3.39
N GLY A 286 -6.46 -26.84 -2.79
CA GLY A 286 -7.33 -27.95 -3.18
C GLY A 286 -8.78 -27.78 -2.74
N GLY A 287 -9.09 -26.71 -2.00
CA GLY A 287 -10.41 -26.45 -1.42
C GLY A 287 -10.57 -26.97 0.01
N SER A 288 -9.46 -27.18 0.73
CA SER A 288 -9.51 -27.60 2.14
C SER A 288 -10.20 -26.56 3.03
N GLY A 289 -10.85 -27.02 4.10
CA GLY A 289 -11.42 -26.13 5.12
C GLY A 289 -12.53 -25.18 4.64
N GLY A 290 -13.16 -25.45 3.50
CA GLY A 290 -14.21 -24.60 2.93
C GLY A 290 -13.69 -23.40 2.13
N VAL A 291 -12.39 -23.39 1.81
CA VAL A 291 -11.76 -22.36 0.95
C VAL A 291 -12.14 -22.62 -0.52
N ILE A 292 -12.27 -21.55 -1.30
CA ILE A 292 -12.49 -21.66 -2.75
C ILE A 292 -11.26 -22.32 -3.37
N LYS A 293 -11.49 -23.43 -4.06
CA LYS A 293 -10.46 -24.21 -4.75
C LYS A 293 -9.78 -23.38 -5.85
N GLN A 294 -8.45 -23.38 -5.85
CA GLN A 294 -7.60 -22.65 -6.80
C GLN A 294 -6.84 -23.58 -7.77
N TRP A 295 -7.05 -24.89 -7.68
CA TRP A 295 -6.34 -26.00 -8.35
C TRP A 295 -6.34 -25.97 -9.91
N ILE A 296 -5.70 -24.97 -10.49
CA ILE A 296 -5.39 -24.82 -11.92
C ILE A 296 -4.14 -25.66 -12.30
N PRO A 297 -3.97 -26.07 -13.56
CA PRO A 297 -2.92 -27.04 -13.96
C PRO A 297 -1.51 -26.72 -13.43
N GLY A 298 -1.07 -25.46 -13.54
CA GLY A 298 0.24 -25.04 -13.02
C GLY A 298 0.43 -25.22 -11.51
N LEU A 299 -0.62 -25.04 -10.68
CA LEU A 299 -0.53 -25.30 -9.24
C LEU A 299 -0.39 -26.80 -8.95
N VAL A 300 -1.02 -27.67 -9.74
CA VAL A 300 -0.84 -29.14 -9.61
C VAL A 300 0.60 -29.54 -9.92
N ALA A 301 1.20 -28.94 -10.95
CA ALA A 301 2.59 -29.15 -11.29
C ALA A 301 3.54 -28.65 -10.17
N MET A 302 3.27 -27.45 -9.61
CA MET A 302 4.00 -26.92 -8.45
C MET A 302 3.90 -27.85 -7.24
N PHE A 303 2.70 -28.31 -6.91
CA PHE A 303 2.46 -29.28 -5.83
C PHE A 303 3.27 -30.56 -6.05
N CYS A 304 3.27 -31.09 -7.27
CA CYS A 304 4.04 -32.29 -7.60
C CYS A 304 5.55 -32.09 -7.45
N LEU A 305 6.07 -30.94 -7.90
CA LEU A 305 7.46 -30.57 -7.72
C LEU A 305 7.83 -30.43 -6.24
N GLN A 306 7.02 -29.70 -5.47
CA GLN A 306 7.23 -29.36 -4.05
C GLN A 306 7.16 -30.57 -3.10
N HIS A 307 6.24 -31.50 -3.33
CA HIS A 307 5.94 -32.60 -2.40
C HIS A 307 6.52 -33.96 -2.79
N PHE A 308 6.72 -34.22 -4.09
CA PHE A 308 7.10 -35.54 -4.59
C PHE A 308 8.44 -35.59 -5.35
N LYS A 309 8.83 -34.56 -6.11
CA LYS A 309 10.03 -34.62 -6.96
C LYS A 309 11.34 -34.30 -6.23
N ASN A 310 11.28 -33.62 -5.10
CA ASN A 310 12.43 -33.23 -4.27
C ASN A 310 12.68 -34.15 -3.06
N VAL A 311 12.05 -35.33 -2.99
CA VAL A 311 12.12 -36.20 -1.80
C VAL A 311 13.53 -36.70 -1.50
N THR A 312 14.36 -36.85 -2.55
CA THR A 312 15.78 -37.23 -2.46
C THR A 312 16.71 -36.03 -2.29
N ASP A 313 16.25 -34.82 -2.60
CA ASP A 313 17.01 -33.57 -2.48
C ASP A 313 16.08 -32.47 -1.96
N LYS A 314 15.96 -32.41 -0.64
CA LYS A 314 15.02 -31.53 0.06
C LYS A 314 15.34 -30.04 -0.13
N SER A 315 16.44 -29.68 -0.78
CA SER A 315 16.79 -28.29 -1.06
C SER A 315 16.01 -27.71 -2.24
N LYS A 316 15.50 -28.56 -3.14
CA LYS A 316 14.76 -28.16 -4.34
C LYS A 316 13.29 -27.87 -4.06
N TYR A 317 12.69 -27.00 -4.87
CA TYR A 317 11.23 -26.71 -4.89
C TYR A 317 10.67 -26.38 -3.51
N GLN A 318 11.49 -25.73 -2.68
CA GLN A 318 11.03 -25.29 -1.38
C GLN A 318 10.11 -24.08 -1.55
N PRO A 319 9.00 -24.03 -0.82
CA PRO A 319 8.20 -22.81 -0.73
C PRO A 319 9.04 -21.67 -0.14
N PHE A 320 8.67 -20.45 -0.48
CA PHE A 320 9.40 -19.26 -0.07
C PHE A 320 8.46 -18.08 0.20
N THR A 321 8.96 -17.07 0.92
CA THR A 321 8.23 -15.83 1.12
C THR A 321 8.42 -14.91 -0.08
N ILE A 322 7.32 -14.40 -0.63
CA ILE A 322 7.33 -13.25 -1.54
C ILE A 322 7.34 -11.98 -0.70
N LEU A 323 8.17 -11.03 -1.11
CA LEU A 323 8.24 -9.67 -0.59
C LEU A 323 7.82 -8.72 -1.71
N ILE A 324 6.96 -7.76 -1.40
CA ILE A 324 6.53 -6.73 -2.36
C ILE A 324 6.85 -5.37 -1.75
N ASP A 325 7.88 -4.74 -2.27
CA ASP A 325 8.38 -3.46 -1.76
C ASP A 325 7.71 -2.30 -2.49
N ILE A 326 7.14 -1.39 -1.70
CA ILE A 326 6.44 -0.18 -2.17
C ILE A 326 7.06 1.03 -1.45
N ALA A 327 7.57 1.98 -2.23
CA ALA A 327 7.94 3.30 -1.74
C ALA A 327 6.87 4.34 -2.10
N LEU A 328 6.62 5.29 -1.20
CA LEU A 328 5.56 6.28 -1.30
C LEU A 328 6.08 7.70 -1.54
#